data_AF-M2WVA8-F1
#
_entry.id   AF-M2WVA8-F1
#
_cell.length_a   1.000
_cell.length_b   1.000
_cell.length_c   1.000
_cell.angle_alpha   90.00
_cell.angle_beta   90.00
_cell.angle_gamma   90.00
#
_symmetry.space_group_name_H-M   'P 1'
#
loop_
_entity.id
_entity.type
_entity.pdbx_description
1 polymer ?
#
loop_
_entity_poly.entity_id
_entity_poly.type
_entity_poly.pdbx_seq_one_letter_code
_entity_poly.pdbx_strand_id
1 'polypeptide(L)'
;MTVEGDCSHTFQGQVTVYVDVPKELHGKIVGHQGTTIHELTLKTHAKIDVPPQNSPETNITISGEPLSVASARKRILNLIGTHSTVGDQYRALAEEATKQRNKYYEEATTAYKQGNKERAKQLSEFGHQQDEKVQQLNAVAEEQIFRERNDLLNDDEIDLHYLHKDEALNRLQSKLEHFRGTKLKIITGAGHHSEHGPVLKGTVKEFLDKQHHKYVDDGDGAYIVHLSGKEKQEYIADGAHIENRPQPSLFERIIHRLCGCCGV
;
A
#
# COMPACT_ATOMS: atom_id res chain seq x y z
N MET A 1 -49.71 -21.47 14.86
CA MET A 1 -49.61 -20.08 15.36
C MET A 1 -48.13 -19.75 15.40
N THR A 2 -47.68 -19.04 14.38
CA THR A 2 -46.32 -18.53 14.21
C THR A 2 -46.11 -17.33 15.14
N VAL A 3 -44.97 -17.29 15.82
CA VAL A 3 -44.41 -16.05 16.36
C VAL A 3 -42.97 -15.97 15.88
N GLU A 4 -42.77 -15.17 14.83
CA GLU A 4 -41.44 -14.70 14.43
C GLU A 4 -41.07 -13.53 15.35
N GLY A 5 -39.92 -13.63 16.01
CA GLY A 5 -39.35 -12.56 16.82
C GLY A 5 -38.37 -11.76 15.98
N ASP A 6 -38.86 -10.67 15.37
CA ASP A 6 -38.02 -9.66 14.73
C ASP A 6 -37.21 -8.91 15.79
N CYS A 7 -35.91 -9.15 15.84
CA CYS A 7 -34.98 -8.37 16.67
C CYS A 7 -34.42 -7.20 15.85
N SER A 8 -35.27 -6.21 15.54
CA SER A 8 -34.86 -4.94 14.94
C SER A 8 -34.52 -3.91 16.03
N HIS A 9 -33.40 -4.11 16.72
CA HIS A 9 -32.81 -3.06 17.55
C HIS A 9 -32.19 -1.98 16.64
N THR A 10 -33.00 -1.01 16.21
CA THR A 10 -32.52 0.24 15.62
C THR A 10 -31.91 1.09 16.74
N PHE A 11 -30.58 1.22 16.74
CA PHE A 11 -29.89 2.15 17.64
C PHE A 11 -30.11 3.58 17.11
N GLN A 12 -31.27 4.17 17.39
CA GLN A 12 -31.66 5.52 16.94
C GLN A 12 -30.98 6.62 17.77
N GLY A 13 -29.65 6.67 17.75
CA GLY A 13 -28.88 7.73 18.40
C GLY A 13 -27.94 8.39 17.41
N GLN A 14 -28.09 9.69 17.17
CA GLN A 14 -27.01 10.47 16.56
C GLN A 14 -25.90 10.64 17.58
N VAL A 15 -24.66 10.37 17.16
CA VAL A 15 -23.46 10.51 17.98
C VAL A 15 -22.62 11.62 17.37
N THR A 16 -21.98 12.41 18.24
CA THR A 16 -21.01 13.44 17.84
C THR A 16 -19.65 13.07 18.39
N VAL A 17 -18.64 13.06 17.54
CA VAL A 17 -17.24 12.77 17.88
C VAL A 17 -16.37 13.94 17.46
N TYR A 18 -15.39 14.27 18.30
CA TYR A 18 -14.38 15.28 18.03
C TYR A 18 -13.06 14.62 17.63
N VAL A 19 -12.43 15.14 16.59
CA VAL A 19 -11.11 14.69 16.13
C VAL A 19 -10.16 15.89 16.17
N ASP A 20 -9.13 15.80 17.00
CA ASP A 20 -8.10 16.83 17.05
C ASP A 20 -7.18 16.70 15.84
N VAL A 21 -7.15 17.76 15.02
CA VAL A 21 -6.34 17.81 13.80
C VAL A 21 -5.61 19.15 13.75
N PRO A 22 -4.28 19.17 13.60
CA PRO A 22 -3.53 20.40 13.40
C PRO A 22 -4.06 21.21 12.20
N LYS A 23 -4.10 22.54 12.32
CA LYS A 23 -4.70 23.44 11.31
C LYS A 23 -4.04 23.33 9.94
N GLU A 24 -2.76 22.96 9.91
CA GLU A 24 -1.98 22.75 8.70
C GLU A 24 -2.56 21.64 7.82
N LEU A 25 -3.28 20.69 8.44
CA LEU A 25 -3.86 19.52 7.77
C LEU A 25 -5.35 19.70 7.43
N HIS A 26 -6.02 20.74 7.97
CA HIS A 26 -7.45 21.02 7.67
C HIS A 26 -7.69 21.22 6.18
N GLY A 27 -6.75 21.87 5.48
CA GLY A 27 -6.84 22.09 4.02
C GLY A 27 -6.93 20.80 3.21
N LYS A 28 -6.28 19.71 3.66
CA LYS A 28 -6.37 18.39 3.01
C LYS A 28 -7.74 17.75 3.15
N ILE A 29 -8.42 18.01 4.26
CA ILE A 29 -9.77 17.46 4.54
C ILE A 29 -10.82 18.20 3.72
N VAL A 30 -10.70 19.53 3.62
CA VAL A 30 -11.61 20.36 2.82
C VAL A 30 -11.42 20.09 1.33
N GLY A 31 -10.17 20.03 0.86
CA GLY A 31 -9.85 19.87 -0.56
C GLY A 31 -10.02 21.17 -1.37
N HIS A 32 -9.67 21.13 -2.66
CA HIS A 32 -9.81 22.28 -3.55
C HIS A 32 -11.29 22.64 -3.72
N GLN A 33 -11.68 23.86 -3.34
CA GLN A 33 -13.07 24.33 -3.37
C GLN A 33 -14.08 23.48 -2.56
N GLY A 34 -13.61 22.71 -1.57
CA GLY A 34 -14.50 21.89 -0.74
C GLY A 34 -14.94 20.56 -1.39
N THR A 35 -14.32 20.13 -2.49
CA THR A 35 -14.70 18.89 -3.19
C THR A 35 -14.52 17.65 -2.31
N THR A 36 -13.39 17.54 -1.60
CA THR A 36 -13.07 16.38 -0.77
C THR A 36 -14.04 16.25 0.40
N ILE A 37 -14.33 17.32 1.13
CA ILE A 37 -15.28 17.27 2.26
C ILE A 37 -16.70 16.95 1.80
N HIS A 38 -17.09 17.43 0.61
CA HIS A 38 -18.39 17.09 0.02
C HIS A 38 -18.47 15.60 -0.33
N GLU A 39 -17.44 15.05 -0.98
CA GLU A 39 -17.34 13.63 -1.30
C GLU A 39 -17.37 12.76 -0.03
N LEU A 40 -16.63 13.15 1.01
CA LEU A 40 -16.63 12.48 2.32
C LEU A 40 -18.03 12.44 2.93
N THR A 41 -18.71 13.57 2.96
CA THR A 41 -20.06 13.71 3.50
C THR A 41 -21.04 12.83 2.72
N LEU A 42 -20.93 12.81 1.38
CA LEU A 42 -21.79 12.02 0.51
C LEU A 42 -21.58 10.51 0.70
N LYS A 43 -20.33 10.06 0.76
CA LYS A 43 -19.99 8.63 0.88
C LYS A 43 -20.25 8.06 2.27
N THR A 44 -20.10 8.87 3.31
CA THR A 44 -20.20 8.39 4.71
C THR A 44 -21.54 8.71 5.36
N HIS A 45 -22.35 9.57 4.74
CA HIS A 45 -23.61 10.07 5.30
C HIS A 45 -23.48 10.74 6.68
N ALA A 46 -22.26 11.14 7.07
CA ALA A 46 -21.99 11.86 8.30
C ALA A 46 -21.85 13.35 8.01
N LYS A 47 -22.33 14.20 8.93
CA LYS A 47 -22.11 15.64 8.89
C LYS A 47 -20.74 15.96 9.48
N ILE A 48 -19.85 16.50 8.66
CA ILE A 48 -18.48 16.87 9.02
C ILE A 48 -18.38 18.40 9.04
N ASP A 49 -17.98 18.97 10.18
CA ASP A 49 -17.78 20.40 10.37
C ASP A 49 -16.31 20.67 10.69
N VAL A 50 -15.65 21.45 9.83
CA VAL A 50 -14.24 21.84 9.98
C VAL A 50 -14.21 23.31 10.43
N PRO A 51 -13.56 23.63 11.55
CA PRO A 51 -13.52 24.99 12.05
C PRO A 51 -12.79 25.91 11.05
N PRO A 52 -13.22 27.18 10.95
CA PRO A 52 -12.57 28.15 10.05
C PRO A 52 -11.15 28.48 10.53
N GLN A 53 -10.24 28.82 9.61
CA GLN A 53 -8.82 29.06 9.91
C GLN A 53 -8.58 30.12 11.01
N ASN A 54 -9.47 31.11 11.09
CA ASN A 54 -9.44 32.20 12.06
C ASN A 54 -9.94 31.80 13.46
N SER A 55 -10.60 30.65 13.62
CA SER A 55 -11.01 30.13 14.92
C SER A 55 -9.81 29.53 15.67
N PRO A 56 -9.67 29.67 17.00
CA PRO A 56 -8.64 28.96 17.76
C PRO A 56 -8.84 27.44 17.81
N GLU A 57 -10.02 26.95 17.41
CA GLU A 57 -10.36 25.52 17.48
C GLU A 57 -9.60 24.69 16.43
N THR A 58 -9.04 23.56 16.87
CA THR A 58 -8.38 22.55 16.04
C THR A 58 -9.26 21.33 15.80
N ASN A 59 -10.33 21.18 16.60
CA ASN A 59 -11.18 20.00 16.61
C ASN A 59 -12.18 20.01 15.45
N ILE A 60 -12.15 18.96 14.64
CA ILE A 60 -13.16 18.69 13.62
C ILE A 60 -14.31 17.93 14.27
N THR A 61 -15.53 18.34 13.98
CA THR A 61 -16.74 17.74 14.54
C THR A 61 -17.40 16.83 13.52
N ILE A 62 -17.64 15.56 13.89
CA ILE A 62 -18.32 14.58 13.06
C ILE A 62 -19.59 14.15 13.78
N SER A 63 -20.74 14.32 13.14
CA SER A 63 -22.05 14.00 13.72
C SER A 63 -22.90 13.15 12.78
N GLY A 64 -23.64 12.19 13.32
CA GLY A 64 -24.49 11.30 12.53
C GLY A 64 -24.74 9.96 13.22
N GLU A 65 -25.16 8.96 12.45
CA GLU A 65 -25.32 7.58 12.94
C GLU A 65 -23.96 6.97 13.35
N PRO A 66 -23.88 6.08 14.36
CA PRO A 66 -22.60 5.57 14.85
C PRO A 66 -21.71 4.94 13.77
N LEU A 67 -22.29 4.20 12.83
CA LEU A 67 -21.56 3.57 11.72
C LEU A 67 -21.03 4.62 10.72
N SER A 68 -21.84 5.62 10.40
CA SER A 68 -21.48 6.76 9.54
C SER A 68 -20.35 7.58 10.16
N VAL A 69 -20.45 7.90 11.45
CA VAL A 69 -19.44 8.65 12.21
C VAL A 69 -18.12 7.86 12.28
N ALA A 70 -18.17 6.55 12.55
CA ALA A 70 -16.99 5.70 12.55
C ALA A 70 -16.31 5.66 11.18
N SER A 71 -17.09 5.53 10.11
CA SER A 71 -16.60 5.51 8.72
C SER A 71 -15.98 6.85 8.30
N ALA A 72 -16.64 7.96 8.62
CA ALA A 72 -16.14 9.31 8.39
C ALA A 72 -14.86 9.61 9.16
N ARG A 73 -14.81 9.24 10.45
CA ARG A 73 -13.61 9.39 11.28
C ARG A 73 -12.43 8.63 10.68
N LYS A 74 -12.62 7.35 10.32
CA LYS A 74 -11.57 6.54 9.69
C LYS A 74 -11.07 7.19 8.40
N ARG A 75 -11.99 7.67 7.55
CA ARG A 75 -11.63 8.28 6.27
C ARG A 75 -10.89 9.61 6.44
N ILE A 76 -11.29 10.44 7.38
CA ILE A 76 -10.61 11.71 7.71
C ILE A 76 -9.19 11.43 8.20
N LEU A 77 -9.02 10.51 9.17
CA LEU A 77 -7.70 10.18 9.72
C LEU A 77 -6.76 9.61 8.64
N ASN A 78 -7.29 8.83 7.70
CA ASN A 78 -6.53 8.35 6.53
C ASN A 78 -6.10 9.50 5.60
N LEU A 79 -6.95 10.51 5.37
CA LEU A 79 -6.62 11.64 4.48
C LEU A 79 -5.52 12.54 5.03
N ILE A 80 -5.49 12.74 6.35
CA ILE A 80 -4.44 13.53 7.00
C ILE A 80 -3.18 12.72 7.30
N GLY A 81 -3.17 11.42 6.97
CA GLY A 81 -2.04 10.52 7.22
C GLY A 81 -1.75 10.29 8.70
N THR A 82 -2.69 10.62 9.60
CA THR A 82 -2.51 10.40 11.05
C THR A 82 -2.98 9.03 11.49
N HIS A 83 -3.79 8.34 10.67
CA HIS A 83 -4.03 6.92 10.87
C HIS A 83 -2.81 6.14 10.40
N SER A 84 -1.85 5.95 11.31
CA SER A 84 -0.79 4.96 11.11
C SER A 84 -1.45 3.57 11.13
N THR A 85 -1.66 2.98 9.95
CA THR A 85 -2.12 1.60 9.86
C THR A 85 -1.05 0.67 10.41
N VAL A 86 -1.44 -0.57 10.74
CA VAL A 86 -0.46 -1.59 11.14
C VAL A 86 0.57 -1.78 10.02
N GLY A 87 0.11 -1.75 8.76
CA GLY A 87 0.97 -1.76 7.58
C GLY A 87 2.01 -0.64 7.53
N ASP A 88 1.59 0.61 7.79
CA ASP A 88 2.50 1.77 7.80
C ASP A 88 3.58 1.65 8.89
N GLN A 89 3.24 1.10 10.05
CA GLN A 89 4.20 0.84 11.12
C GLN A 89 5.27 -0.16 10.68
N TYR A 90 4.87 -1.24 10.01
CA TYR A 90 5.82 -2.20 9.46
C TYR A 90 6.69 -1.60 8.36
N ARG A 91 6.16 -0.71 7.51
CA ARG A 91 6.98 0.05 6.53
C ARG A 91 8.01 0.93 7.22
N ALA A 92 7.63 1.66 8.26
CA ALA A 92 8.56 2.49 9.02
C ALA A 92 9.68 1.66 9.66
N LEU A 93 9.35 0.47 10.19
CA LEU A 93 10.35 -0.47 10.71
C LEU A 93 11.28 -1.00 9.60
N ALA A 94 10.74 -1.28 8.41
CA ALA A 94 11.52 -1.72 7.26
C ALA A 94 12.47 -0.63 6.76
N GLU A 95 12.04 0.63 6.75
CA GLU A 95 12.91 1.76 6.44
C GLU A 95 14.04 1.92 7.44
N GLU A 96 13.77 1.72 8.74
CA GLU A 96 14.80 1.77 9.77
C GLU A 96 15.82 0.63 9.61
N ALA A 97 15.36 -0.59 9.36
CA ALA A 97 16.25 -1.71 9.03
C ALA A 97 17.06 -1.43 7.76
N THR A 98 16.47 -0.76 6.77
CA THR A 98 17.17 -0.33 5.54
C THR A 98 18.27 0.68 5.82
N LYS A 99 18.06 1.63 6.73
CA LYS A 99 19.11 2.58 7.16
C LYS A 99 20.26 1.85 7.84
N GLN A 100 19.95 0.91 8.75
CA GLN A 100 20.96 0.11 9.45
C GLN A 100 21.74 -0.77 8.47
N ARG A 101 21.06 -1.42 7.53
CA ARG A 101 21.68 -2.17 6.44
C ARG A 101 22.68 -1.32 5.67
N ASN A 102 22.27 -0.15 5.18
CA ASN A 102 23.13 0.73 4.39
C ASN A 102 24.38 1.14 5.17
N LYS A 103 24.22 1.43 6.47
CA LYS A 103 25.34 1.71 7.38
C LYS A 103 26.30 0.53 7.49
N TYR A 104 25.80 -0.69 7.72
CA TYR A 104 26.66 -1.88 7.81
C TYR A 104 27.45 -2.12 6.52
N TYR A 105 26.84 -1.97 5.35
CA TYR A 105 27.54 -2.13 4.08
C TYR A 105 28.57 -1.04 3.82
N GLU A 106 28.31 0.21 4.22
CA GLU A 106 29.29 1.30 4.15
C GLU A 106 30.51 1.02 5.05
N GLU A 107 30.26 0.59 6.29
CA GLU A 107 31.32 0.21 7.22
C GLU A 107 32.10 -1.02 6.73
N ALA A 108 31.42 -2.04 6.18
CA ALA A 108 32.06 -3.21 5.59
C ALA A 108 32.96 -2.83 4.41
N THR A 109 32.47 -1.93 3.54
CA THR A 109 33.25 -1.36 2.43
C THR A 109 34.52 -0.69 2.92
N THR A 110 34.39 0.10 3.99
CA THR A 110 35.52 0.81 4.59
C THR A 110 36.53 -0.15 5.21
N ALA A 111 36.07 -1.15 5.98
CA ALA A 111 36.93 -2.17 6.58
C ALA A 111 37.69 -2.99 5.51
N TYR A 112 37.02 -3.34 4.41
CA TYR A 112 37.64 -4.06 3.30
C TYR A 112 38.75 -3.22 2.64
N LYS A 113 38.49 -1.94 2.39
CA LYS A 113 39.49 -1.00 1.83
C LYS A 113 40.71 -0.83 2.74
N GLN A 114 40.52 -0.95 4.06
CA GLN A 114 41.60 -0.92 5.05
C GLN A 114 42.35 -2.27 5.17
N GLY A 115 41.98 -3.29 4.40
CA GLY A 115 42.58 -4.63 4.45
C GLY A 115 42.09 -5.50 5.61
N ASN A 116 41.16 -5.01 6.43
CA ASN A 116 40.58 -5.77 7.53
C ASN A 116 39.42 -6.64 7.03
N LYS A 117 39.78 -7.78 6.40
CA LYS A 117 38.83 -8.71 5.77
C LYS A 117 37.87 -9.37 6.76
N GLU A 118 38.34 -9.69 7.96
CA GLU A 118 37.51 -10.32 9.00
C GLU A 118 36.41 -9.39 9.48
N ARG A 119 36.75 -8.13 9.79
CA ARG A 119 35.76 -7.11 10.15
C ARG A 119 34.80 -6.82 9.01
N ALA A 120 35.30 -6.74 7.77
CA ALA A 120 34.46 -6.53 6.60
C ALA A 120 33.41 -7.64 6.48
N LYS A 121 33.83 -8.91 6.62
CA LYS A 121 32.92 -10.07 6.58
C LYS A 121 31.85 -10.00 7.66
N GLN A 122 32.22 -9.73 8.91
CA GLN A 122 31.24 -9.61 10.01
C GLN A 122 30.21 -8.50 9.76
N LEU A 123 30.66 -7.33 9.29
CA LEU A 123 29.77 -6.21 8.98
C LEU A 123 28.85 -6.54 7.80
N SER A 124 29.33 -7.27 6.79
CA SER A 124 28.48 -7.77 5.70
C SER A 124 27.43 -8.75 6.20
N GLU A 125 27.79 -9.67 7.10
CA GLU A 125 26.83 -10.59 7.73
C GLU A 125 25.72 -9.83 8.48
N PHE A 126 26.06 -8.77 9.24
CA PHE A 126 25.05 -7.90 9.84
C PHE A 126 24.20 -7.15 8.81
N GLY A 127 24.79 -6.72 7.69
CA GLY A 127 24.07 -6.15 6.55
C GLY A 127 23.02 -7.13 6.00
N HIS A 128 23.40 -8.39 5.78
CA HIS A 128 22.49 -9.43 5.31
C HIS A 128 21.34 -9.72 6.29
N GLN A 129 21.61 -9.75 7.60
CA GLN A 129 20.55 -9.89 8.61
C GLN A 129 19.53 -8.74 8.53
N GLN A 130 19.99 -7.52 8.25
CA GLN A 130 19.07 -6.40 8.03
C GLN A 130 18.31 -6.54 6.70
N ASP A 131 18.93 -7.05 5.64
CA ASP A 131 18.20 -7.36 4.39
C ASP A 131 17.06 -8.36 4.61
N GLU A 132 17.32 -9.46 5.33
CA GLU A 132 16.28 -10.43 5.69
C GLU A 132 15.15 -9.77 6.50
N LYS A 133 15.51 -8.91 7.46
CA LYS A 133 14.54 -8.17 8.26
C LYS A 133 13.70 -7.21 7.42
N VAL A 134 14.32 -6.49 6.48
CA VAL A 134 13.61 -5.61 5.53
C VAL A 134 12.63 -6.40 4.69
N GLN A 135 13.02 -7.57 4.17
CA GLN A 135 12.13 -8.43 3.39
C GLN A 135 10.93 -8.90 4.22
N GLN A 136 11.16 -9.39 5.43
CA GLN A 136 10.09 -9.84 6.33
C GLN A 136 9.12 -8.71 6.69
N LEU A 137 9.64 -7.55 7.09
CA LEU A 137 8.82 -6.41 7.49
C LEU A 137 8.00 -5.87 6.31
N ASN A 138 8.59 -5.79 5.11
CA ASN A 138 7.87 -5.39 3.91
C ASN A 138 6.78 -6.40 3.53
N ALA A 139 7.05 -7.71 3.63
CA ALA A 139 6.05 -8.74 3.36
C ALA A 139 4.87 -8.67 4.35
N VAL A 140 5.15 -8.44 5.63
CA VAL A 140 4.09 -8.25 6.63
C VAL A 140 3.31 -6.95 6.35
N ALA A 141 4.01 -5.86 6.04
CA ALA A 141 3.36 -4.59 5.69
C ALA A 141 2.43 -4.73 4.49
N GLU A 142 2.91 -5.33 3.40
CA GLU A 142 2.14 -5.61 2.19
C GLU A 142 0.84 -6.35 2.53
N GLU A 143 0.93 -7.45 3.28
CA GLU A 143 -0.21 -8.28 3.61
C GLU A 143 -1.25 -7.53 4.46
N GLN A 144 -0.81 -6.73 5.44
CA GLN A 144 -1.73 -5.93 6.27
C GLN A 144 -2.41 -4.84 5.45
N ILE A 145 -1.65 -4.08 4.65
CA ILE A 145 -2.19 -3.04 3.77
C ILE A 145 -3.20 -3.64 2.79
N PHE A 146 -2.85 -4.77 2.17
CA PHE A 146 -3.71 -5.42 1.20
C PHE A 146 -5.01 -5.91 1.84
N ARG A 147 -4.95 -6.66 2.95
CA ARG A 147 -6.14 -7.16 3.66
C ARG A 147 -7.06 -6.04 4.10
N GLU A 148 -6.53 -5.04 4.81
CA GLU A 148 -7.33 -3.94 5.35
C GLU A 148 -8.15 -3.20 4.26
N ARG A 149 -7.64 -3.19 3.02
CA ARG A 149 -8.28 -2.53 1.89
C ARG A 149 -9.19 -3.45 1.07
N ASN A 150 -8.86 -4.74 0.98
CA ASN A 150 -9.56 -5.69 0.12
C ASN A 150 -10.61 -6.53 0.86
N ASP A 151 -10.54 -6.66 2.18
CA ASP A 151 -11.44 -7.53 2.97
C ASP A 151 -12.92 -7.12 2.86
N LEU A 152 -13.21 -5.86 2.54
CA LEU A 152 -14.57 -5.34 2.38
C LEU A 152 -14.98 -5.12 0.91
N LEU A 153 -14.12 -5.47 -0.05
CA LEU A 153 -14.41 -5.34 -1.47
C LEU A 153 -15.18 -6.55 -1.99
N ASN A 154 -15.87 -6.35 -3.11
CA ASN A 154 -16.47 -7.45 -3.85
C ASN A 154 -15.38 -8.28 -4.54
N ASP A 155 -15.68 -9.55 -4.86
CA ASP A 155 -14.70 -10.42 -5.53
C ASP A 155 -14.29 -9.91 -6.93
N ASP A 156 -15.12 -9.10 -7.58
CA ASP A 156 -14.81 -8.45 -8.86
C ASP A 156 -14.05 -7.12 -8.71
N GLU A 157 -13.52 -6.83 -7.53
CA GLU A 157 -12.66 -5.68 -7.27
C GLU A 157 -11.34 -6.09 -6.61
N ILE A 158 -10.30 -5.29 -6.84
CA ILE A 158 -9.01 -5.41 -6.16
C ILE A 158 -8.40 -4.03 -5.97
N ASP A 159 -7.99 -3.72 -4.74
CA ASP A 159 -7.30 -2.49 -4.37
C ASP A 159 -5.82 -2.76 -4.12
N LEU A 160 -4.99 -2.21 -5.00
CA LEU A 160 -3.53 -2.32 -4.96
C LEU A 160 -2.87 -1.03 -4.45
N HIS A 161 -3.68 -0.07 -4.00
CA HIS A 161 -3.19 1.22 -3.54
C HIS A 161 -2.30 1.04 -2.31
N TYR A 162 -1.21 1.82 -2.26
CA TYR A 162 -0.17 1.79 -1.23
C TYR A 162 0.71 0.54 -1.21
N LEU A 163 0.53 -0.39 -2.15
CA LEU A 163 1.51 -1.45 -2.38
C LEU A 163 2.70 -0.92 -3.20
N HIS A 164 3.87 -1.50 -2.96
CA HIS A 164 5.01 -1.26 -3.83
C HIS A 164 4.78 -1.93 -5.20
N LYS A 165 5.55 -1.48 -6.20
CA LYS A 165 5.41 -1.88 -7.59
C LYS A 165 5.31 -3.40 -7.78
N ASP A 166 6.29 -4.14 -7.28
CA ASP A 166 6.38 -5.58 -7.52
C ASP A 166 5.33 -6.36 -6.72
N GLU A 167 5.06 -5.91 -5.49
CA GLU A 167 4.00 -6.45 -4.63
C GLU A 167 2.62 -6.34 -5.31
N ALA A 168 2.30 -5.16 -5.84
CA ALA A 168 1.04 -4.90 -6.53
C ALA A 168 0.88 -5.76 -7.79
N LEU A 169 1.94 -5.91 -8.60
CA LEU A 169 1.91 -6.74 -9.79
C LEU A 169 1.73 -8.22 -9.46
N ASN A 170 2.40 -8.72 -8.42
CA ASN A 170 2.24 -10.11 -7.97
C ASN A 170 0.79 -10.39 -7.51
N ARG A 171 0.19 -9.48 -6.73
CA ARG A 171 -1.22 -9.57 -6.31
C ARG A 171 -2.16 -9.52 -7.50
N LEU A 172 -1.93 -8.60 -8.42
CA LEU A 172 -2.75 -8.46 -9.62
C LEU A 172 -2.70 -9.70 -10.50
N GLN A 173 -1.49 -10.21 -10.76
CA GLN A 173 -1.29 -11.42 -11.54
C GLN A 173 -2.05 -12.60 -10.92
N SER A 174 -1.86 -12.84 -9.62
CA SER A 174 -2.56 -13.91 -8.90
C SER A 174 -4.09 -13.75 -8.97
N LYS A 175 -4.61 -12.52 -8.81
CA LYS A 175 -6.05 -12.25 -8.96
C LYS A 175 -6.56 -12.57 -10.36
N LEU A 176 -5.85 -12.15 -11.42
CA LEU A 176 -6.23 -12.42 -12.81
C LEU A 176 -6.17 -13.91 -13.18
N GLU A 177 -5.27 -14.67 -12.56
CA GLU A 177 -5.17 -16.13 -12.74
C GLU A 177 -6.35 -16.88 -12.11
N HIS A 178 -6.80 -16.46 -10.92
CA HIS A 178 -7.82 -17.16 -10.14
C HIS A 178 -9.24 -16.63 -10.35
N PHE A 179 -9.41 -15.37 -10.73
CA PHE A 179 -10.72 -14.78 -10.94
C PHE A 179 -11.44 -15.43 -12.14
N ARG A 180 -12.75 -15.66 -11.99
CA ARG A 180 -13.59 -16.37 -12.97
C ARG A 180 -14.71 -15.50 -13.54
N GLY A 181 -14.86 -14.27 -13.05
CA GLY A 181 -15.80 -13.30 -13.59
C GLY A 181 -15.34 -12.71 -14.93
N THR A 182 -16.23 -11.93 -15.55
CA THR A 182 -16.00 -11.32 -16.88
C THR A 182 -15.48 -9.89 -16.81
N LYS A 183 -15.57 -9.26 -15.64
CA LYS A 183 -15.17 -7.87 -15.38
C LYS A 183 -14.45 -7.83 -14.04
N LEU A 184 -13.27 -7.23 -14.00
CA LEU A 184 -12.50 -6.99 -12.76
C LEU A 184 -12.15 -5.51 -12.67
N LYS A 185 -12.47 -4.85 -11.55
CA LYS A 185 -12.06 -3.48 -11.26
C LYS A 185 -10.76 -3.49 -10.46
N ILE A 186 -9.74 -2.81 -10.97
CA ILE A 186 -8.41 -2.67 -10.35
C ILE A 186 -8.26 -1.24 -9.87
N ILE A 187 -8.08 -1.03 -8.57
CA ILE A 187 -7.90 0.28 -7.94
C ILE A 187 -6.40 0.46 -7.66
N THR A 188 -5.77 1.42 -8.33
CA THR A 188 -4.34 1.75 -8.19
C THR A 188 -4.09 3.04 -7.39
N GLY A 189 -5.17 3.76 -7.08
CA GLY A 189 -5.15 5.06 -6.39
C GLY A 189 -4.99 6.24 -7.35
N ALA A 190 -5.57 7.39 -7.00
CA ALA A 190 -5.63 8.59 -7.84
C ALA A 190 -4.28 9.27 -8.12
N GLY A 191 -3.17 8.74 -7.58
CA GLY A 191 -1.83 9.21 -7.91
C GLY A 191 -1.44 10.55 -7.28
N HIS A 192 -2.15 11.02 -6.26
CA HIS A 192 -1.94 12.36 -5.70
C HIS A 192 -0.96 12.44 -4.53
N HIS A 193 -0.36 11.35 -4.05
CA HIS A 193 0.54 11.39 -2.90
C HIS A 193 1.79 10.52 -3.09
N SER A 194 2.82 11.13 -3.64
CA SER A 194 4.22 10.72 -3.50
C SER A 194 5.10 11.88 -3.97
N GLU A 195 6.15 12.20 -3.20
CA GLU A 195 7.21 13.14 -3.63
C GLU A 195 7.95 12.64 -4.89
N HIS A 196 7.69 11.38 -5.28
CA HIS A 196 8.21 10.69 -6.47
C HIS A 196 7.12 10.15 -7.44
N GLY A 197 5.92 10.77 -7.46
CA GLY A 197 4.93 10.63 -8.53
C GLY A 197 4.12 9.31 -8.61
N PRO A 198 3.08 9.25 -9.47
CA PRO A 198 2.11 8.15 -9.54
C PRO A 198 2.66 6.94 -10.33
N VAL A 199 3.54 6.15 -9.72
CA VAL A 199 4.22 5.04 -10.41
C VAL A 199 3.29 3.84 -10.66
N LEU A 200 2.31 3.60 -9.78
CA LEU A 200 1.55 2.35 -9.82
C LEU A 200 0.52 2.28 -10.95
N LYS A 201 -0.22 3.37 -11.22
CA LYS A 201 -1.19 3.43 -12.33
C LYS A 201 -0.52 3.11 -13.67
N GLY A 202 0.63 3.75 -13.94
CA GLY A 202 1.42 3.49 -15.15
C GLY A 202 1.96 2.06 -15.22
N THR A 203 2.46 1.53 -14.11
CA THR A 203 2.97 0.15 -14.05
C THR A 203 1.87 -0.88 -14.35
N VAL A 204 0.69 -0.72 -13.74
CA VAL A 204 -0.44 -1.63 -13.97
C VAL A 204 -0.90 -1.55 -15.42
N LYS A 205 -0.94 -0.34 -16.00
CA LYS A 205 -1.23 -0.16 -17.42
C LYS A 205 -0.24 -0.92 -18.31
N GLU A 206 1.07 -0.76 -18.08
CA GLU A 206 2.11 -1.47 -18.82
C GLU A 206 1.97 -2.99 -18.70
N PHE A 207 1.62 -3.49 -17.50
CA PHE A 207 1.37 -4.90 -17.27
C PHE A 207 0.18 -5.41 -18.08
N LEU A 208 -0.96 -4.69 -18.05
CA LEU A 208 -2.16 -5.07 -18.81
C LEU A 208 -1.92 -5.04 -20.32
N ASP A 209 -1.20 -4.02 -20.81
CA ASP A 209 -0.82 -3.90 -22.23
C ASP A 209 0.06 -5.10 -22.66
N LYS A 210 1.06 -5.46 -21.85
CA LYS A 210 1.97 -6.60 -22.12
C LYS A 210 1.26 -7.96 -22.10
N GLN A 211 0.25 -8.12 -21.25
CA GLN A 211 -0.56 -9.34 -21.18
C GLN A 211 -1.73 -9.34 -22.17
N HIS A 212 -1.83 -8.33 -23.04
CA HIS A 212 -2.89 -8.17 -24.04
C HIS A 212 -4.31 -8.19 -23.47
N HIS A 213 -4.49 -7.74 -22.22
CA HIS A 213 -5.81 -7.62 -21.62
C HIS A 213 -6.58 -6.43 -22.20
N LYS A 214 -7.88 -6.60 -22.44
CA LYS A 214 -8.78 -5.49 -22.80
C LYS A 214 -9.20 -4.77 -21.53
N TYR A 215 -8.97 -3.46 -21.46
CA TYR A 215 -9.36 -2.66 -20.30
C TYR A 215 -9.83 -1.25 -20.68
N VAL A 216 -10.50 -0.60 -19.74
CA VAL A 216 -10.95 0.80 -19.79
C VAL A 216 -10.41 1.53 -18.56
N ASP A 217 -9.95 2.77 -18.72
CA ASP A 217 -9.62 3.66 -17.59
C ASP A 217 -10.93 4.18 -16.98
N ASP A 218 -11.21 3.82 -15.72
CA ASP A 218 -12.44 4.18 -15.00
C ASP A 218 -12.34 5.58 -14.37
N GLY A 219 -11.24 6.30 -14.58
CA GLY A 219 -10.93 7.52 -13.85
C GLY A 219 -10.47 7.23 -12.41
N ASP A 220 -10.12 8.30 -11.67
CA ASP A 220 -9.77 8.24 -10.23
C ASP A 220 -8.71 7.21 -9.81
N GLY A 221 -7.88 6.78 -10.76
CA GLY A 221 -6.84 5.78 -10.53
C GLY A 221 -7.33 4.34 -10.56
N ALA A 222 -8.40 4.03 -11.28
CA ALA A 222 -8.88 2.67 -11.46
C ALA A 222 -8.91 2.25 -12.94
N TYR A 223 -8.82 0.94 -13.16
CA TYR A 223 -9.00 0.28 -14.45
C TYR A 223 -10.10 -0.77 -14.35
N ILE A 224 -10.90 -0.91 -15.41
CA ILE A 224 -11.85 -2.00 -15.57
C ILE A 224 -11.29 -2.94 -16.63
N VAL A 225 -10.96 -4.17 -16.25
CA VAL A 225 -10.48 -5.21 -17.17
C VAL A 225 -11.63 -6.10 -17.59
N HIS A 226 -11.77 -6.31 -18.89
CA HIS A 226 -12.75 -7.21 -19.49
C HIS A 226 -12.08 -8.55 -19.79
N LEU A 227 -12.46 -9.56 -19.03
CA LEU A 227 -12.00 -10.93 -19.18
C LEU A 227 -13.05 -11.68 -20.00
N SER A 228 -13.05 -11.47 -21.32
CA SER A 228 -13.85 -12.31 -22.21
C SER A 228 -13.43 -13.75 -22.01
N GLY A 229 -14.39 -14.66 -21.78
CA GLY A 229 -14.17 -16.06 -21.42
C GLY A 229 -12.94 -16.61 -22.13
N LYS A 230 -11.86 -16.80 -21.35
CA LYS A 230 -10.53 -17.08 -21.86
C LYS A 230 -10.64 -18.22 -22.88
N GLU A 231 -10.33 -17.97 -24.16
CA GLU A 231 -9.75 -19.03 -24.97
C GLU A 231 -8.57 -19.54 -24.14
N LYS A 232 -8.62 -20.82 -23.79
CA LYS A 232 -7.58 -21.49 -23.04
C LYS A 232 -6.30 -21.43 -23.86
N GLN A 233 -5.53 -20.36 -23.72
CA GLN A 233 -4.12 -20.39 -24.06
C GLN A 233 -3.45 -21.27 -23.00
N GLU A 234 -3.12 -22.48 -23.44
CA GLU A 234 -2.07 -23.31 -22.88
C GLU A 234 -0.85 -22.42 -22.58
N TYR A 235 -0.71 -21.98 -21.34
CA TYR A 235 0.56 -21.49 -20.86
C TYR A 235 1.46 -22.72 -20.73
N ILE A 236 2.34 -22.88 -21.71
CA ILE A 236 3.45 -23.83 -21.63
C ILE A 236 4.20 -23.49 -20.34
N ALA A 237 4.31 -24.48 -19.47
CA ALA A 237 5.06 -24.44 -18.24
C ALA A 237 6.55 -24.33 -18.55
N ASP A 238 7.03 -23.12 -18.85
CA ASP A 238 8.43 -22.80 -18.65
C ASP A 238 8.54 -22.16 -17.27
N GLY A 239 8.93 -23.01 -16.30
CA GLY A 239 9.23 -22.61 -14.94
C GLY A 239 10.37 -21.59 -14.92
N ALA A 240 10.03 -20.31 -15.04
CA ALA A 240 10.88 -19.25 -14.55
C ALA A 240 10.49 -19.00 -13.09
N HIS A 241 11.18 -19.68 -12.18
CA HIS A 241 11.37 -19.15 -10.84
C HIS A 241 11.89 -17.71 -11.00
N ILE A 242 11.03 -16.72 -10.77
CA ILE A 242 11.50 -15.39 -10.40
C ILE A 242 12.04 -15.56 -8.99
N GLU A 243 13.28 -16.04 -8.89
CA GLU A 243 14.06 -15.82 -7.68
C GLU A 243 14.11 -14.30 -7.50
N ASN A 244 13.30 -13.79 -6.57
CA ASN A 244 13.54 -12.50 -5.94
C ASN A 244 14.83 -12.62 -5.12
N ARG A 245 15.95 -12.74 -5.82
CA ARG A 245 17.27 -12.66 -5.24
C ARG A 245 17.55 -11.16 -5.08
N PRO A 246 17.78 -10.65 -3.87
CA PRO A 246 18.07 -9.24 -3.67
C PRO A 246 19.22 -8.83 -4.59
N GLN A 247 19.06 -7.70 -5.29
CA GLN A 247 20.11 -7.15 -6.15
C GLN A 247 21.36 -6.95 -5.30
N PRO A 248 22.51 -7.55 -5.67
CA PRO A 248 23.69 -7.49 -4.85
C PRO A 248 24.10 -6.03 -4.68
N SER A 249 24.36 -5.66 -3.42
CA SER A 249 24.81 -4.33 -3.05
C SER A 249 26.04 -3.94 -3.89
N LEU A 250 26.28 -2.63 -4.05
CA LEU A 250 27.50 -2.13 -4.72
C LEU A 250 28.76 -2.76 -4.09
N PHE A 251 28.71 -3.08 -2.80
CA PHE A 251 29.76 -3.78 -2.06
C PHE A 251 29.96 -5.23 -2.53
N GLU A 252 28.92 -6.06 -2.66
CA GLU A 252 29.04 -7.43 -3.18
C GLU A 252 29.58 -7.47 -4.60
N ARG A 253 29.21 -6.48 -5.43
CA ARG A 253 29.75 -6.34 -6.80
C ARG A 253 31.23 -5.98 -6.81
N ILE A 254 31.72 -5.23 -5.83
CA ILE A 254 33.14 -4.87 -5.67
C ILE A 254 33.95 -6.07 -5.18
N ILE A 255 33.41 -6.86 -4.25
CA ILE A 255 34.05 -8.08 -3.74
C ILE A 255 34.16 -9.14 -4.84
N HIS A 256 33.09 -9.38 -5.61
CA HIS A 256 33.10 -10.33 -6.73
C HIS A 256 33.99 -9.89 -7.90
N ARG A 257 34.20 -8.59 -8.12
CA ARG A 257 35.14 -8.10 -9.16
C ARG A 257 36.62 -8.14 -8.76
N LEU A 258 36.92 -8.24 -7.46
CA LEU A 258 38.30 -8.27 -6.94
C LEU A 258 38.72 -9.66 -6.43
N CYS A 259 37.77 -10.54 -6.15
CA CYS A 259 38.01 -11.97 -5.95
C CYS A 259 38.05 -12.65 -7.32
N GLY A 260 39.16 -12.46 -8.04
CA GLY A 260 39.48 -13.29 -9.20
C GLY A 260 39.52 -14.75 -8.74
N CYS A 261 38.70 -15.58 -9.39
CA CYS A 261 38.80 -17.03 -9.29
C CYS A 261 40.23 -17.48 -9.65
N CYS A 262 41.07 -17.66 -8.63
CA CYS A 262 42.10 -18.70 -8.63
C CYS A 262 41.43 -19.94 -8.02
N GLY A 263 41.41 -21.03 -8.79
CA GLY A 263 40.58 -22.20 -8.55
C GLY A 263 40.99 -23.10 -7.39
N VAL A 264 40.05 -23.98 -7.04
CA VAL A 264 40.21 -25.45 -7.05
C VAL A 264 38.88 -26.02 -7.54
#